data_AF-A0A958I7J3-F1
#
_entry.id   AF-A0A958I7J3-F1
#
_cell.length_a   1.000
_cell.length_b   1.000
_cell.length_c   1.000
_cell.angle_alpha   90.00
_cell.angle_beta   90.00
_cell.angle_gamma   90.00
#
_symmetry.space_group_name_H-M   'P 1'
#
loop_
_entity.id
_entity.type
_entity.pdbx_description
1 polymer ?
#
loop_
_entity_poly.entity_id
_entity_poly.type
_entity_poly.pdbx_seq_one_letter_code
_entity_poly.pdbx_strand_id
1 'polypeptide(L)'
;MPAPAGGASPLIMFALFFPAVTGIMAGANMSGDLKDPARSIPAGTLAAIAVTAVIYLVMAVLLAAGAPREELLNQPMIVKDMASVPVLITVGVFAATLSSALGSMMGAPRILQAFARDNISRHMRPFAKGSGAGGEPRRATILTFFIAEGGIMLGDLNAIAPIITMFFMITYGTLNLACFYEGITRNPSYRPRFRFSHWSLSLAGAIGCAVVMLLINPLWAV
;
A
#
# COMPACT_ATOMS: atom_id res chain seq x y z
N MET A 1 22.04 -10.09 8.19
CA MET A 1 22.05 -11.58 8.19
C MET A 1 22.35 -12.06 6.79
N PRO A 2 23.08 -13.18 6.62
CA PRO A 2 23.31 -13.77 5.31
C PRO A 2 21.98 -14.17 4.68
N ALA A 3 21.88 -14.07 3.36
CA ALA A 3 20.73 -14.54 2.60
C ALA A 3 20.42 -16.01 2.98
N PRO A 4 19.15 -16.41 3.16
CA PRO A 4 18.82 -17.80 3.43
C PRO A 4 19.45 -18.69 2.35
N ALA A 5 20.27 -19.66 2.80
CA ALA A 5 21.10 -20.55 1.99
C ALA A 5 20.29 -21.59 1.16
N GLY A 6 19.03 -21.31 0.89
CA GLY A 6 18.19 -21.97 -0.10
C GLY A 6 17.31 -20.87 -0.67
N GLY A 7 17.36 -20.66 -1.99
CA GLY A 7 16.64 -19.57 -2.65
C GLY A 7 15.21 -19.46 -2.12
N ALA A 8 14.85 -18.30 -1.56
CA ALA A 8 13.52 -18.13 -1.01
C ALA A 8 12.50 -18.40 -2.12
N SER A 9 11.36 -19.01 -1.74
CA SER A 9 10.34 -19.34 -2.73
C SER A 9 9.92 -18.06 -3.48
N PRO A 10 9.61 -18.16 -4.78
CA PRO A 10 9.12 -17.01 -5.55
C PRO A 10 7.95 -16.29 -4.88
N LEU A 11 7.14 -17.01 -4.11
CA LEU A 11 6.01 -16.48 -3.36
C LEU A 11 6.45 -15.61 -2.17
N ILE A 12 7.50 -16.01 -1.43
CA ILE A 12 8.07 -15.21 -0.33
C ILE A 12 8.65 -13.92 -0.91
N MET A 13 9.38 -14.00 -2.02
CA MET A 13 9.94 -12.82 -2.69
C MET A 13 8.84 -11.88 -3.20
N PHE A 14 7.76 -12.42 -3.74
CA PHE A 14 6.57 -11.64 -4.09
C PHE A 14 5.97 -10.95 -2.85
N ALA A 15 5.79 -11.67 -1.73
CA ALA A 15 5.21 -11.12 -0.51
C ALA A 15 6.06 -10.00 0.11
N LEU A 16 7.38 -10.10 0.01
CA LEU A 16 8.33 -9.08 0.46
C LEU A 16 8.37 -7.87 -0.48
N PHE A 17 8.20 -8.08 -1.79
CA PHE A 17 8.18 -6.98 -2.76
C PHE A 17 6.83 -6.25 -2.79
N PHE A 18 5.73 -6.94 -2.49
CA PHE A 18 4.38 -6.41 -2.64
C PHE A 18 4.13 -5.06 -1.94
N PRO A 19 4.61 -4.80 -0.70
CA PRO A 19 4.45 -3.50 -0.06
C PRO A 19 4.98 -2.34 -0.90
N ALA A 20 6.00 -2.55 -1.75
CA ALA A 20 6.55 -1.52 -2.63
C ALA A 20 5.55 -1.05 -3.71
N VAL A 21 4.61 -1.90 -4.13
CA VAL A 21 3.57 -1.55 -5.12
C VAL A 21 2.24 -1.14 -4.49
N THR A 22 2.19 -1.01 -3.15
CA THR A 22 1.00 -0.52 -2.44
C THR A 22 0.91 1.00 -2.47
N GLY A 23 -0.10 1.57 -1.79
CA GLY A 23 -0.23 3.02 -1.65
C GLY A 23 -1.03 3.73 -2.76
N ILE A 24 -1.61 2.98 -3.71
CA ILE A 24 -2.46 3.55 -4.78
C ILE A 24 -3.67 4.34 -4.24
N MET A 25 -4.10 4.05 -3.01
CA MET A 25 -5.20 4.74 -2.34
C MET A 25 -4.79 6.07 -1.68
N ALA A 26 -3.51 6.42 -1.63
CA ALA A 26 -3.05 7.66 -1.00
C ALA A 26 -3.73 8.90 -1.62
N GLY A 27 -3.88 8.92 -2.94
CA GLY A 27 -4.60 9.99 -3.64
C GLY A 27 -6.10 10.04 -3.33
N ALA A 28 -6.73 8.88 -3.11
CA ALA A 28 -8.14 8.80 -2.73
C ALA A 28 -8.39 9.22 -1.28
N ASN A 29 -7.45 8.95 -0.38
CA ASN A 29 -7.53 9.32 1.04
C ASN A 29 -7.54 10.84 1.27
N MET A 30 -7.05 11.62 0.30
CA MET A 30 -7.04 13.08 0.31
C MET A 30 -8.02 13.67 -0.72
N SER A 31 -8.99 12.88 -1.17
CA SER A 31 -9.96 13.29 -2.19
C SER A 31 -10.76 14.54 -1.83
N GLY A 32 -11.04 14.76 -0.53
CA GLY A 32 -11.75 15.94 -0.05
C GLY A 32 -10.99 17.27 -0.24
N ASP A 33 -9.66 17.20 -0.42
CA ASP A 33 -8.80 18.38 -0.58
C ASP A 33 -8.47 18.67 -2.07
N LEU A 34 -8.97 17.86 -3.00
CA LEU A 34 -8.73 18.02 -4.44
C LEU A 34 -9.75 18.95 -5.09
N LYS A 35 -9.28 19.82 -5.99
CA LYS A 35 -10.15 20.72 -6.79
C LYS A 35 -11.15 19.97 -7.68
N ASP A 36 -10.72 18.87 -8.30
CA ASP A 36 -11.56 17.99 -9.14
C ASP A 36 -11.18 16.52 -8.89
N PRO A 37 -11.72 15.90 -7.82
CA PRO A 37 -11.36 14.54 -7.43
C PRO A 37 -11.72 13.50 -8.51
N ALA A 38 -12.85 13.71 -9.21
CA ALA A 38 -13.38 12.76 -10.20
C ALA A 38 -12.44 12.58 -11.39
N ARG A 39 -11.69 13.62 -11.78
CA ARG A 39 -10.68 13.55 -12.84
C ARG A 39 -9.28 13.29 -12.31
N SER A 40 -8.90 13.95 -11.21
CA SER A 40 -7.53 13.90 -10.69
C SER A 40 -7.16 12.53 -10.10
N ILE A 41 -8.08 11.84 -9.43
CA ILE A 41 -7.79 10.55 -8.81
C ILE A 41 -7.49 9.47 -9.87
N PRO A 42 -8.35 9.21 -10.88
CA PRO A 42 -8.07 8.17 -11.86
C PRO A 42 -6.81 8.46 -12.68
N ALA A 43 -6.65 9.70 -13.16
CA ALA A 43 -5.50 10.09 -13.98
C ALA A 43 -4.19 10.03 -13.19
N GLY A 44 -4.18 10.60 -11.98
CA GLY A 44 -3.01 10.61 -11.11
C GLY A 44 -2.59 9.21 -10.69
N THR A 45 -3.55 8.37 -10.30
CA THR A 45 -3.28 6.99 -9.85
C THR A 45 -2.70 6.14 -10.98
N LEU A 46 -3.31 6.16 -12.17
CA LEU A 46 -2.83 5.38 -13.31
C LEU A 46 -1.47 5.86 -13.81
N ALA A 47 -1.22 7.18 -13.85
CA ALA A 47 0.07 7.73 -14.20
C ALA A 47 1.16 7.33 -13.18
N ALA A 48 0.85 7.41 -11.89
CA ALA A 48 1.79 6.99 -10.84
C ALA A 48 2.12 5.49 -10.92
N ILE A 49 1.13 4.63 -11.15
CA ILE A 49 1.35 3.19 -11.36
C ILE A 49 2.23 2.94 -12.59
N ALA A 50 1.96 3.61 -13.72
CA ALA A 50 2.75 3.44 -14.93
C ALA A 50 4.22 3.87 -14.73
N VAL A 51 4.43 5.04 -14.12
CA VAL A 51 5.78 5.57 -13.86
C VAL A 51 6.55 4.66 -12.90
N THR A 52 5.94 4.25 -11.79
CA THR A 52 6.59 3.35 -10.81
C THR A 52 6.90 1.98 -11.41
N ALA A 53 5.99 1.41 -12.22
CA ALA A 53 6.23 0.15 -12.92
C ALA A 53 7.44 0.24 -13.86
N VAL A 54 7.54 1.31 -14.66
CA VAL A 54 8.69 1.53 -15.55
C VAL A 54 9.98 1.64 -14.73
N ILE A 55 9.98 2.42 -13.64
CA ILE A 55 11.16 2.57 -12.77
C ILE A 55 11.58 1.22 -12.18
N TYR A 56 10.65 0.41 -11.67
CA TYR A 56 10.98 -0.91 -11.12
C TYR A 56 11.55 -1.87 -12.16
N LEU A 57 10.98 -1.91 -13.37
CA LEU A 57 11.49 -2.75 -14.45
C LEU A 57 12.89 -2.34 -14.90
N VAL A 58 13.12 -1.03 -15.07
CA VAL A 58 14.44 -0.50 -15.43
C VAL A 58 15.47 -0.83 -14.35
N MET A 59 15.13 -0.61 -13.07
CA MET A 59 16.03 -0.95 -11.96
C MET A 59 16.34 -2.45 -11.90
N ALA A 60 15.35 -3.32 -12.11
CA ALA A 60 15.57 -4.77 -12.13
C ALA A 60 16.56 -5.18 -13.23
N VAL A 61 16.42 -4.63 -14.43
CA VAL A 61 17.34 -4.90 -15.56
C VAL A 61 18.74 -4.34 -15.29
N LEU A 62 18.84 -3.12 -14.78
CA LEU A 62 20.14 -2.50 -14.47
C LEU A 62 20.90 -3.25 -13.37
N LEU A 63 20.21 -3.71 -12.33
CA LEU A 63 20.82 -4.50 -11.26
C LEU A 63 21.26 -5.88 -11.75
N ALA A 64 20.42 -6.55 -12.55
CA ALA A 64 20.78 -7.84 -13.13
C ALA A 64 21.96 -7.76 -14.11
N ALA A 65 22.11 -6.64 -14.83
CA ALA A 65 23.23 -6.42 -15.74
C ALA A 65 24.50 -5.89 -15.05
N GLY A 66 24.35 -5.19 -13.92
CA GLY A 66 25.43 -4.42 -13.30
C GLY A 66 26.11 -5.07 -12.09
N ALA A 67 25.58 -6.17 -11.54
CA ALA A 67 26.19 -6.85 -10.41
C ALA A 67 26.05 -8.39 -10.50
N PRO A 68 27.04 -9.17 -10.02
CA PRO A 68 26.94 -10.61 -9.97
C PRO A 68 25.87 -11.05 -8.96
N ARG A 69 25.27 -12.22 -9.21
CA ARG A 69 24.19 -12.79 -8.39
C ARG A 69 24.54 -12.89 -6.91
N GLU A 70 25.79 -13.22 -6.59
CA GLU A 70 26.23 -13.35 -5.20
C GLU A 70 26.20 -12.03 -4.44
N GLU A 71 26.57 -10.92 -5.08
CA GLU A 71 26.49 -9.59 -4.47
C GLU A 71 25.02 -9.17 -4.31
N LEU A 72 24.18 -9.40 -5.32
CA LEU A 72 22.74 -9.09 -5.26
C LEU A 72 22.01 -9.81 -4.12
N LEU A 73 22.46 -11.03 -3.76
CA LEU A 73 21.86 -11.78 -2.66
C LEU A 73 22.36 -11.32 -1.29
N ASN A 74 23.63 -10.92 -1.19
CA ASN A 74 24.27 -10.68 0.11
C ASN A 74 24.36 -9.20 0.50
N GLN A 75 24.12 -8.28 -0.42
CA GLN A 75 24.26 -6.83 -0.19
C GLN A 75 22.93 -6.09 -0.38
N PRO A 76 22.16 -5.86 0.70
CA PRO A 76 20.89 -5.13 0.61
C PRO A 76 21.02 -3.70 0.08
N MET A 77 22.20 -3.09 0.23
CA MET A 77 22.50 -1.71 -0.20
C MET A 77 23.32 -1.66 -1.50
N ILE A 78 23.33 -2.71 -2.32
CA ILE A 78 24.15 -2.76 -3.55
C ILE A 78 23.94 -1.57 -4.50
N VAL A 79 22.73 -1.01 -4.55
CA VAL A 79 22.41 0.19 -5.33
C VAL A 79 23.30 1.38 -4.92
N LYS A 80 23.62 1.49 -3.63
CA LYS A 80 24.52 2.54 -3.11
C LYS A 80 25.94 2.37 -3.62
N ASP A 81 26.43 1.13 -3.69
CA ASP A 81 27.81 0.82 -4.08
C ASP A 81 28.00 0.96 -5.61
N MET A 82 26.94 0.70 -6.38
CA MET A 82 26.93 0.94 -7.83
C MET A 82 26.73 2.41 -8.22
N ALA A 83 26.18 3.24 -7.33
CA ALA A 83 25.87 4.62 -7.66
C ALA A 83 27.13 5.49 -7.76
N SER A 84 27.20 6.35 -8.79
CA SER A 84 28.30 7.30 -8.94
C SER A 84 28.42 8.28 -7.76
N VAL A 85 27.30 8.56 -7.08
CA VAL A 85 27.25 9.39 -5.88
C VAL A 85 26.48 8.64 -4.77
N PRO A 86 27.16 7.80 -3.96
CA PRO A 86 26.52 6.94 -2.96
C PRO A 86 25.68 7.69 -1.90
N VAL A 87 26.06 8.93 -1.59
CA VAL A 87 25.35 9.78 -0.63
C VAL A 87 23.93 10.07 -1.11
N LEU A 88 23.72 10.23 -2.42
CA LEU A 88 22.40 10.55 -2.97
C LEU A 88 21.41 9.40 -2.78
N ILE A 89 21.87 8.15 -2.87
CA ILE A 89 21.04 6.96 -2.57
C ILE A 89 20.59 6.98 -1.12
N THR A 90 21.51 7.28 -0.20
CA THR A 90 21.19 7.33 1.24
C THR A 90 20.15 8.41 1.53
N VAL A 91 20.36 9.62 0.99
CA VAL A 91 19.39 10.73 1.12
C VAL A 91 18.04 10.37 0.50
N GLY A 92 18.03 9.73 -0.67
CA GLY A 92 16.81 9.27 -1.33
C GLY A 92 16.03 8.25 -0.50
N VAL A 93 16.72 7.29 0.12
CA VAL A 93 16.10 6.31 1.02
C VAL A 93 15.46 7.01 2.22
N PHE A 94 16.17 7.95 2.87
CA PHE A 94 15.60 8.74 3.97
C PHE A 94 14.38 9.58 3.53
N ALA A 95 14.49 10.27 2.40
CA ALA A 95 13.40 11.10 1.88
C ALA A 95 12.16 10.26 1.53
N ALA A 96 12.34 9.12 0.85
CA ALA A 96 11.26 8.23 0.49
C ALA A 96 10.58 7.60 1.72
N THR A 97 11.37 7.05 2.65
CA THR A 97 10.84 6.41 3.87
C THR A 97 10.11 7.40 4.77
N LEU A 98 10.67 8.59 4.99
CA LEU A 98 10.03 9.63 5.82
C LEU A 98 8.76 10.17 5.15
N SER A 99 8.79 10.40 3.84
CA SER A 99 7.62 10.86 3.08
C SER A 99 6.46 9.86 3.17
N SER A 100 6.73 8.57 2.95
CA SER A 100 5.72 7.50 3.08
C SER A 100 5.19 7.39 4.51
N ALA A 101 6.06 7.46 5.52
CA ALA A 101 5.65 7.40 6.92
C ALA A 101 4.72 8.57 7.29
N LEU A 102 5.08 9.80 6.91
CA LEU A 102 4.25 10.99 7.14
C LEU A 102 2.90 10.89 6.40
N GLY A 103 2.90 10.41 5.16
CA GLY A 103 1.68 10.17 4.39
C GLY A 103 0.72 9.19 5.09
N SER A 104 1.24 8.07 5.58
CA SER A 104 0.44 7.08 6.33
C SER A 104 -0.05 7.61 7.67
N MET A 105 0.78 8.38 8.39
CA MET A 105 0.40 9.02 9.65
C MET A 105 -0.71 10.07 9.50
N MET A 106 -0.78 10.74 8.35
CA MET A 106 -1.85 11.69 8.04
C MET A 106 -3.13 10.98 7.56
N GLY A 107 -2.99 9.95 6.72
CA GLY A 107 -4.11 9.24 6.11
C GLY A 107 -4.88 8.35 7.09
N ALA A 108 -4.19 7.48 7.83
CA ALA A 108 -4.86 6.47 8.66
C ALA A 108 -5.78 7.06 9.74
N PRO A 109 -5.39 8.09 10.51
CA PRO A 109 -6.27 8.72 11.49
C PRO A 109 -7.51 9.38 10.87
N ARG A 110 -7.37 9.97 9.67
CA ARG A 110 -8.48 10.61 8.96
C ARG A 110 -9.49 9.59 8.44
N ILE A 111 -9.02 8.46 7.92
CA ILE A 111 -9.90 7.34 7.53
C ILE A 111 -10.66 6.81 8.75
N LEU A 112 -9.97 6.57 9.86
CA LEU A 112 -10.59 6.08 11.10
C LEU A 112 -11.62 7.08 11.65
N GLN A 113 -11.32 8.38 11.61
CA GLN A 113 -12.26 9.42 12.02
C GLN A 113 -13.48 9.48 11.11
N ALA A 114 -13.31 9.41 9.79
CA ALA A 114 -14.41 9.40 8.82
C ALA A 114 -15.33 8.19 9.07
N PHE A 115 -14.74 6.99 9.19
CA PHE A 115 -15.49 5.78 9.53
C PHE A 115 -16.23 5.89 10.88
N ALA A 116 -15.63 6.53 11.87
CA ALA A 116 -16.28 6.75 13.16
C ALA A 116 -17.45 7.75 13.09
N ARG A 117 -17.42 8.72 12.16
CA ARG A 117 -18.51 9.69 11.94
C ARG A 117 -19.73 9.05 11.28
N ASP A 118 -19.55 7.94 10.57
CA ASP A 118 -20.65 7.16 9.99
C ASP A 118 -21.49 6.43 11.05
N ASN A 119 -21.11 6.51 12.33
CA ASN A 119 -21.87 6.00 13.49
C ASN A 119 -22.26 4.50 13.41
N ILE A 120 -21.50 3.72 12.64
CA ILE A 120 -21.75 2.28 12.41
C ILE A 120 -21.69 1.48 13.72
N SER A 121 -20.81 1.84 14.66
CA SER A 121 -20.70 1.17 15.96
C SER A 121 -20.48 2.14 17.13
N ARG A 122 -21.04 1.79 18.30
CA ARG A 122 -20.94 2.62 19.51
C ARG A 122 -19.50 2.74 20.01
N HIS A 123 -18.67 1.71 19.81
CA HIS A 123 -17.27 1.67 20.24
C HIS A 123 -16.37 2.64 19.47
N MET A 124 -16.73 2.97 18.21
CA MET A 124 -15.91 3.84 17.36
C MET A 124 -16.22 5.34 17.55
N ARG A 125 -17.36 5.68 18.17
CA ARG A 125 -17.79 7.07 18.43
C ARG A 125 -16.72 7.98 19.06
N PRO A 126 -15.86 7.53 19.99
CA PRO A 126 -14.81 8.37 20.53
C PRO A 126 -13.85 8.93 19.48
N PHE A 127 -13.63 8.21 18.37
CA PHE A 127 -12.72 8.61 17.29
C PHE A 127 -13.35 9.60 16.29
N ALA A 128 -14.68 9.77 16.31
CA ALA A 128 -15.38 10.69 15.43
C ALA A 128 -15.10 12.18 15.75
N LYS A 129 -14.73 12.46 17.01
CA LYS A 129 -14.51 13.83 17.51
C LYS A 129 -13.25 14.44 16.88
N GLY A 130 -13.42 15.52 16.13
CA GLY A 130 -12.33 16.38 15.67
C GLY A 130 -11.88 17.38 16.74
N SER A 131 -10.65 17.86 16.63
CA SER A 131 -10.07 18.87 17.53
C SER A 131 -9.57 20.09 16.77
N GLY A 132 -9.83 21.29 17.31
CA GLY A 132 -9.40 22.56 16.72
C GLY A 132 -10.18 22.94 15.45
N ALA A 133 -9.78 24.04 14.82
CA ALA A 133 -10.46 24.59 13.63
C ALA A 133 -10.41 23.66 12.41
N GLY A 134 -9.35 22.85 12.28
CA GLY A 134 -9.18 21.88 11.18
C GLY A 134 -9.85 20.52 11.42
N GLY A 135 -10.50 20.30 12.56
CA GLY A 135 -11.17 19.03 12.84
C GLY A 135 -10.23 17.83 13.02
N GLU A 136 -8.99 18.07 13.46
CA GLU A 136 -7.90 17.09 13.48
C GLU A 136 -8.23 15.85 14.37
N PRO A 137 -7.96 14.62 13.88
CA PRO A 137 -8.39 13.37 14.51
C PRO A 137 -7.45 12.91 15.65
N ARG A 138 -7.20 13.75 16.66
CA ARG A 138 -6.19 13.51 17.72
C ARG A 138 -6.25 12.13 18.37
N ARG A 139 -7.45 11.64 18.69
CA ARG A 139 -7.64 10.31 19.30
C ARG A 139 -7.24 9.17 18.38
N ALA A 140 -7.58 9.28 17.09
CA ALA A 140 -7.19 8.31 16.09
C ALA A 140 -5.67 8.38 15.83
N THR A 141 -5.07 9.57 15.85
CA THR A 141 -3.61 9.73 15.73
C THR A 141 -2.85 9.04 16.87
N ILE A 142 -3.33 9.17 18.11
CA ILE A 142 -2.74 8.48 19.27
C ILE A 142 -2.85 6.96 19.12
N LEU A 143 -4.00 6.45 18.67
CA LEU A 143 -4.16 5.02 18.42
C LEU A 143 -3.20 4.53 17.34
N THR A 144 -3.13 5.24 16.20
CA THR A 144 -2.20 4.90 15.11
C THR A 144 -0.74 4.93 15.58
N PHE A 145 -0.37 5.88 16.45
CA PHE A 145 0.96 5.94 17.04
C PHE A 145 1.30 4.66 17.83
N PHE A 146 0.42 4.21 18.73
CA PHE A 146 0.68 2.98 19.50
C PHE A 146 0.70 1.72 18.63
N ILE A 147 -0.14 1.66 17.59
CA ILE A 147 -0.11 0.53 16.64
C ILE A 147 1.21 0.53 15.85
N ALA A 148 1.65 1.70 15.36
CA ALA A 148 2.91 1.83 14.64
C ALA A 148 4.11 1.49 15.53
N GLU A 149 4.12 1.97 16.78
CA GLU A 149 5.14 1.65 17.77
C GLU A 149 5.23 0.15 18.04
N GLY A 150 4.09 -0.54 18.17
CA GLY A 150 4.06 -2.00 18.29
C GLY A 150 4.69 -2.71 17.09
N GLY A 151 4.49 -2.18 15.88
CA GLY A 151 5.16 -2.65 14.67
C GLY A 151 6.67 -2.42 14.69
N ILE A 152 7.12 -1.24 15.14
CA ILE A 152 8.55 -0.90 15.24
C ILE A 152 9.25 -1.82 16.26
N MET A 153 8.60 -2.12 17.39
CA MET A 153 9.15 -2.99 18.43
C MET A 153 9.42 -4.43 17.96
N LEU A 154 8.79 -4.90 16.87
CA LEU A 154 9.08 -6.22 16.28
C LEU A 154 10.48 -6.29 15.64
N GLY A 155 11.08 -5.14 15.27
CA GLY A 155 12.49 -5.04 14.87
C GLY A 155 12.90 -5.72 13.56
N ASP A 156 12.01 -6.47 12.89
CA ASP A 156 12.27 -7.17 11.63
C ASP A 156 11.29 -6.75 10.53
N LEU A 157 11.81 -6.04 9.52
CA LEU A 157 11.04 -5.61 8.36
C LEU A 157 10.50 -6.80 7.54
N ASN A 158 11.25 -7.90 7.48
CA ASN A 158 10.85 -9.08 6.71
C ASN A 158 9.67 -9.82 7.37
N ALA A 159 9.50 -9.67 8.69
CA ALA A 159 8.34 -10.18 9.41
C ALA A 159 7.11 -9.28 9.23
N ILE A 160 7.31 -7.96 9.15
CA ILE A 160 6.23 -6.96 9.02
C ILE A 160 5.67 -6.92 7.59
N ALA A 161 6.52 -7.07 6.58
CA ALA A 161 6.12 -6.94 5.17
C ALA A 161 4.96 -7.89 4.76
N PRO A 162 4.98 -9.19 5.09
CA PRO A 162 3.86 -10.09 4.79
C PRO A 162 2.55 -9.69 5.50
N ILE A 163 2.63 -9.20 6.73
CA ILE A 163 1.46 -8.74 7.51
C ILE A 163 0.82 -7.54 6.80
N ILE A 164 1.63 -6.54 6.42
CA ILE A 164 1.15 -5.37 5.68
C ILE A 164 0.51 -5.79 4.36
N THR A 165 1.17 -6.69 3.62
CA THR A 165 0.66 -7.23 2.36
C THR A 165 -0.73 -7.85 2.54
N MET A 166 -0.95 -8.66 3.59
CA MET A 166 -2.26 -9.25 3.85
C MET A 166 -3.35 -8.19 4.08
N PHE A 167 -3.08 -7.17 4.90
CA PHE A 167 -4.05 -6.09 5.13
C PHE A 167 -4.41 -5.33 3.85
N PHE A 168 -3.41 -5.04 2.99
CA PHE A 168 -3.67 -4.40 1.70
C PHE A 168 -4.43 -5.32 0.74
N MET A 169 -4.15 -6.62 0.73
CA MET A 169 -4.87 -7.58 -0.11
C MET A 169 -6.33 -7.75 0.29
N ILE A 170 -6.63 -7.77 1.59
CA ILE A 170 -8.01 -7.75 2.08
C ILE A 170 -8.71 -6.47 1.62
N THR A 171 -8.05 -5.31 1.77
CA THR A 171 -8.63 -4.01 1.39
C THR A 171 -8.89 -3.93 -0.13
N TYR A 172 -7.91 -4.29 -0.96
CA TYR A 172 -8.08 -4.28 -2.42
C TYR A 172 -9.07 -5.36 -2.88
N GLY A 173 -9.08 -6.53 -2.25
CA GLY A 173 -10.01 -7.61 -2.54
C GLY A 173 -11.45 -7.21 -2.25
N THR A 174 -11.70 -6.64 -1.06
CA THR A 174 -13.03 -6.15 -0.67
C THR A 174 -13.52 -4.99 -1.53
N LEU A 175 -12.65 -4.03 -1.87
CA LEU A 175 -12.99 -2.94 -2.80
C LEU A 175 -13.38 -3.48 -4.19
N ASN A 176 -12.59 -4.39 -4.73
CA ASN A 176 -12.87 -5.02 -6.02
C ASN A 176 -14.17 -5.84 -5.98
N LEU A 177 -14.40 -6.59 -4.91
CA LEU A 177 -15.61 -7.38 -4.72
C LEU A 177 -16.86 -6.50 -4.61
N ALA A 178 -16.78 -5.39 -3.88
CA ALA A 178 -17.85 -4.40 -3.78
C ALA A 178 -18.18 -3.81 -5.17
N CYS A 179 -17.17 -3.37 -5.94
CA CYS A 179 -17.35 -2.87 -7.31
C CYS A 179 -17.97 -3.92 -8.25
N PHE A 180 -17.58 -5.19 -8.11
CA PHE A 180 -18.17 -6.29 -8.86
C PHE A 180 -19.65 -6.50 -8.49
N TYR A 181 -19.96 -6.56 -7.20
CA TYR A 181 -21.32 -6.78 -6.70
C TYR A 181 -22.27 -5.64 -7.10
N GLU A 182 -21.83 -4.40 -6.98
CA GLU A 182 -22.60 -3.22 -7.40
C GLU A 182 -22.77 -3.18 -8.93
N GLY A 183 -21.76 -3.64 -9.68
CA GLY A 183 -21.82 -3.73 -11.14
C GLY A 183 -22.80 -4.79 -11.64
N ILE A 184 -22.86 -5.97 -10.99
CA ILE A 184 -23.73 -7.08 -11.42
C ILE A 184 -25.19 -6.88 -10.99
N THR A 185 -25.42 -6.32 -9.80
CA THR A 185 -26.77 -6.05 -9.28
C THR A 185 -27.44 -4.85 -9.95
N ARG A 186 -26.69 -4.07 -10.74
CA ARG A 186 -27.16 -2.87 -11.44
C ARG A 186 -27.83 -1.87 -10.50
N ASN A 187 -27.21 -1.64 -9.34
CA ASN A 187 -27.68 -0.67 -8.37
C ASN A 187 -27.86 0.72 -9.04
N PRO A 188 -29.06 1.33 -8.99
CA PRO A 188 -29.33 2.62 -9.65
C PRO A 188 -28.37 3.75 -9.25
N SER A 189 -27.81 3.68 -8.04
CA SER A 189 -26.86 4.65 -7.49
C SER A 189 -25.42 4.43 -7.97
N TYR A 190 -25.07 3.22 -8.44
CA TYR A 190 -23.74 2.88 -8.91
C TYR A 190 -23.61 3.14 -10.42
N ARG A 191 -23.05 4.30 -10.79
CA ARG A 191 -22.87 4.75 -12.18
C ARG A 191 -21.43 5.18 -12.43
N PRO A 192 -20.48 4.23 -12.59
CA PRO A 192 -19.09 4.57 -12.83
C PRO A 192 -18.96 5.36 -14.14
N ARG A 193 -18.39 6.58 -14.05
CA ARG A 193 -18.15 7.44 -15.23
C ARG A 193 -16.83 7.14 -15.92
N PHE A 194 -15.99 6.31 -15.32
CA PHE A 194 -14.69 5.96 -15.86
C PHE A 194 -14.81 4.94 -16.99
N ARG A 195 -14.21 5.25 -18.15
CA ARG A 195 -14.40 4.50 -19.42
C ARG A 195 -14.00 3.02 -19.35
N PHE A 196 -12.98 2.68 -18.56
CA PHE A 196 -12.47 1.30 -18.45
C PHE A 196 -13.03 0.54 -17.24
N SER A 197 -14.07 1.07 -16.59
CA SER A 197 -14.72 0.39 -15.47
C SER A 197 -15.65 -0.72 -15.99
N HIS A 198 -15.25 -1.98 -15.82
CA HIS A 198 -16.06 -3.13 -16.16
C HIS A 198 -16.09 -4.14 -15.01
N TRP A 199 -17.24 -4.78 -14.77
CA TRP A 199 -17.44 -5.71 -13.65
C TRP A 199 -16.45 -6.89 -13.67
N SER A 200 -16.07 -7.36 -14.87
CA SER A 200 -15.13 -8.47 -15.02
C SER A 200 -13.73 -8.12 -14.55
N LEU A 201 -13.31 -6.85 -14.70
CA LEU A 201 -12.02 -6.38 -14.23
C LEU A 201 -11.99 -6.33 -12.70
N SER A 202 -13.08 -5.90 -12.07
CA SER A 202 -13.25 -5.93 -10.62
C SER A 202 -13.26 -7.36 -10.08
N LEU A 203 -13.96 -8.28 -10.74
CA LEU A 203 -13.95 -9.70 -10.35
C LEU A 203 -12.54 -10.31 -10.47
N ALA A 204 -11.85 -10.07 -11.58
CA ALA A 204 -10.48 -10.52 -11.79
C ALA A 204 -9.53 -9.98 -10.71
N GLY A 205 -9.70 -8.70 -10.32
CA GLY A 205 -8.95 -8.09 -9.23
C GLY A 205 -9.23 -8.75 -7.87
N ALA A 206 -10.49 -9.03 -7.55
CA ALA A 206 -10.86 -9.71 -6.31
C ALA A 206 -10.30 -11.14 -6.23
N ILE A 207 -10.41 -11.92 -7.32
CA ILE A 207 -9.82 -13.26 -7.43
C ILE A 207 -8.30 -13.17 -7.32
N GLY A 208 -7.66 -12.21 -7.99
CA GLY A 208 -6.22 -11.98 -7.92
C GLY A 208 -5.75 -11.72 -6.50
N CYS A 209 -6.47 -10.88 -5.74
CA CYS A 209 -6.16 -10.63 -4.32
C CYS A 209 -6.30 -11.91 -3.48
N ALA A 210 -7.38 -12.68 -3.67
CA ALA A 210 -7.60 -13.93 -2.93
C ALA A 210 -6.53 -14.99 -3.25
N VAL A 211 -6.16 -15.15 -4.52
CA VAL A 211 -5.07 -16.05 -4.94
C VAL A 211 -3.76 -15.62 -4.27
N VAL A 212 -3.42 -14.34 -4.30
CA VAL A 212 -2.20 -13.83 -3.65
C VAL A 212 -2.23 -14.10 -2.14
N MET A 213 -3.34 -13.85 -1.45
CA MET A 213 -3.46 -14.13 -0.02
C MET A 213 -3.22 -15.62 0.29
N LEU A 214 -3.85 -16.53 -0.47
CA LEU A 214 -3.66 -17.97 -0.31
C LEU A 214 -2.21 -18.41 -0.58
N LEU A 215 -1.55 -17.76 -1.54
CA LEU A 215 -0.14 -18.03 -1.85
C LEU A 215 0.80 -17.57 -0.72
N ILE A 216 0.50 -16.47 -0.04
CA ILE A 216 1.37 -15.95 1.04
C ILE A 216 1.22 -16.80 2.30
N ASN A 217 -0.01 -16.98 2.79
CA ASN A 217 -0.28 -17.82 3.95
C ASN A 217 -1.76 -18.27 3.96
N PRO A 218 -2.05 -19.55 3.69
CA PRO A 218 -3.41 -20.07 3.69
C PRO A 218 -4.15 -19.90 5.03
N LEU A 219 -3.43 -19.90 6.15
CA LEU A 219 -4.02 -19.86 7.49
C LEU A 219 -4.51 -18.46 7.88
N TRP A 220 -3.93 -17.42 7.27
CA TRP A 220 -4.29 -16.01 7.51
C TRP A 220 -5.24 -15.47 6.43
N ALA A 221 -5.47 -16.26 5.38
CA ALA A 221 -6.31 -15.89 4.24
C ALA A 221 -7.80 -16.24 4.43
N VAL A 222 -8.14 -17.05 5.44
CA VAL A 222 -9.49 -17.48 5.83
C VAL A 222 -9.97 -16.63 7.00
#